data_AF-A0A2P6PEN4-F1
#
_entry.id   AF-A0A2P6PEN4-F1
#
_cell.length_a   1.000
_cell.length_b   1.000
_cell.length_c   1.000
_cell.angle_alpha   90.00
_cell.angle_beta   90.00
_cell.angle_gamma   90.00
#
_symmetry.space_group_name_H-M   'P 1'
#
loop_
_entity.id
_entity.type
_entity.pdbx_description
1 polymer ?
#
loop_
_entity_poly.entity_id
_entity_poly.type
_entity_poly.pdbx_seq_one_letter_code
_entity_poly.pdbx_strand_id
1 'polypeptide(L)'
;MAIILRFVDCQGIIRERFFKIVSVPNTTSQTLKDEISKVLTMYNLQVRNMRGQGYDGASNMRGIYNGLQALFLEECPYAYYVHCFAHRL
;
A
#
# COMPACT_ATOMS: atom_id res chain seq x y z
N MET A 1 10.04 3.66 -5.15
CA MET A 1 8.86 3.58 -4.25
C MET A 1 9.34 3.31 -2.83
N ALA A 2 8.89 4.11 -1.86
CA ALA A 2 9.14 3.85 -0.44
C ALA A 2 7.93 3.14 0.18
N ILE A 3 8.17 2.11 0.99
CA ILE A 3 7.15 1.36 1.71
C ILE A 3 7.30 1.68 3.19
N ILE A 4 6.20 2.11 3.81
CA ILE A 4 6.08 2.42 5.22
C ILE A 4 4.98 1.52 5.78
N LEU A 5 5.25 0.85 6.89
CA LEU A 5 4.25 0.04 7.59
C LEU A 5 3.71 0.80 8.78
N ARG A 6 2.39 0.93 8.86
CA ARG A 6 1.66 1.37 10.05
C ARG A 6 0.91 0.18 10.64
N PHE A 7 1.17 -0.13 11.91
CA PHE A 7 0.59 -1.29 12.59
C PHE A 7 0.36 -1.00 14.08
N VAL A 8 -0.40 -1.87 14.73
CA VAL A 8 -0.62 -1.83 16.19
C VAL A 8 0.31 -2.86 16.82
N ASP A 9 1.13 -2.46 17.78
CA ASP A 9 2.03 -3.36 18.50
C ASP A 9 1.29 -4.16 19.60
N CYS A 10 2.03 -5.02 20.31
CA CYS A 10 1.46 -5.85 21.38
C CYS A 10 0.93 -5.06 22.59
N GLN A 11 1.25 -3.77 22.69
CA GLN A 11 0.76 -2.87 23.73
C GLN A 11 -0.48 -2.09 23.27
N GLY A 12 -0.98 -2.34 22.05
CA GLY A 12 -2.09 -1.60 21.49
C GLY A 12 -1.69 -0.23 20.93
N ILE A 13 -0.39 0.06 20.79
CA ILE A 13 0.10 1.37 20.35
C ILE A 13 0.33 1.36 18.83
N ILE A 14 -0.16 2.40 18.15
CA ILE A 14 0.11 2.61 16.74
C ILE A 14 1.58 2.93 16.53
N ARG A 15 2.24 2.16 15.68
CA ARG A 15 3.62 2.38 15.23
C ARG A 15 3.63 2.61 13.73
N GLU A 16 4.54 3.46 13.30
CA GLU A 16 4.85 3.67 11.89
C GLU A 16 6.35 3.49 11.69
N ARG A 17 6.74 2.67 10.72
CA ARG A 17 8.14 2.34 10.46
C ARG A 17 8.42 2.35 8.96
N PHE A 18 9.48 3.04 8.59
CA PHE A 18 10.11 2.85 7.30
C PHE A 18 10.47 1.37 7.15
N PHE A 19 10.08 0.78 6.02
CA PHE A 19 10.30 -0.63 5.78
C PHE A 19 11.35 -0.86 4.69
N LYS A 20 11.16 -0.25 3.52
CA LYS A 20 12.04 -0.46 2.37
C LYS A 20 11.91 0.63 1.31
N ILE A 21 12.98 0.87 0.57
CA ILE A 21 12.95 1.53 -0.74
C ILE A 21 13.13 0.47 -1.81
N VAL A 22 12.23 0.48 -2.79
CA VAL A 22 12.23 -0.42 -3.94
C VAL A 22 12.36 0.41 -5.20
N SER A 23 13.35 0.08 -6.03
CA SER A 23 13.42 0.59 -7.40
C SER A 23 12.37 -0.14 -8.24
N VAL A 24 11.57 0.62 -8.98
CA VAL A 24 10.52 0.07 -9.84
C VAL A 24 10.78 0.53 -11.28
N PRO A 25 10.56 -0.32 -12.29
CA PRO A 25 10.84 0.04 -13.69
C PRO A 25 9.86 1.07 -14.24
N ASN A 26 8.65 1.14 -13.67
CA ASN A 26 7.62 2.12 -14.00
C ASN A 26 6.66 2.27 -12.80
N THR A 27 5.73 3.22 -12.90
CA THR A 27 4.74 3.52 -11.85
C THR A 27 3.33 3.08 -12.23
N THR A 28 3.17 2.07 -13.10
CA THR A 28 1.84 1.49 -13.35
C THR A 28 1.33 0.81 -12.08
N SER A 29 0.01 0.84 -11.88
CA SER A 29 -0.62 0.26 -10.69
C SER A 29 -0.26 -1.21 -10.50
N GLN A 30 -0.17 -1.98 -11.58
CA GLN A 30 0.19 -3.40 -11.55
C GLN A 30 1.63 -3.60 -11.07
N THR A 31 2.59 -2.87 -11.65
CA THR A 31 4.01 -2.94 -11.22
C THR A 31 4.15 -2.56 -9.75
N LEU A 32 3.43 -1.54 -9.29
CA LEU A 32 3.44 -1.15 -7.88
C LEU A 32 2.85 -2.24 -6.97
N LYS A 33 1.71 -2.83 -7.33
CA LYS A 33 1.11 -3.96 -6.59
C LYS A 33 2.07 -5.12 -6.49
N ASP A 34 2.63 -5.57 -7.61
CA ASP A 34 3.49 -6.76 -7.65
C ASP A 34 4.73 -6.58 -6.77
N GLU A 35 5.39 -5.41 -6.85
CA GLU A 35 6.58 -5.13 -6.03
C GLU A 35 6.24 -4.96 -4.54
N ILE A 36 5.10 -4.35 -4.19
CA ILE A 36 4.64 -4.29 -2.79
C ILE A 36 4.34 -5.71 -2.29
N SER A 37 3.55 -6.51 -3.01
CA SER A 37 3.17 -7.87 -2.61
C SER A 37 4.39 -8.78 -2.48
N LYS A 38 5.38 -8.65 -3.37
CA LYS A 38 6.66 -9.35 -3.29
C LYS A 38 7.43 -8.95 -2.02
N VAL A 39 7.52 -7.66 -1.71
CA VAL A 39 8.17 -7.19 -0.49
C VAL A 39 7.45 -7.71 0.75
N LEU A 40 6.12 -7.63 0.82
CA LEU A 40 5.37 -8.15 1.96
C LEU A 40 5.58 -9.66 2.14
N THR A 41 5.50 -10.43 1.05
CA THR A 41 5.71 -11.88 1.04
C THR A 41 7.11 -12.26 1.52
N MET A 42 8.15 -11.51 1.14
CA MET A 42 9.54 -11.73 1.58
C MET A 42 9.70 -11.71 3.11
N TYR A 43 8.84 -10.97 3.81
CA TYR A 43 8.84 -10.88 5.27
C TYR A 43 7.65 -11.61 5.91
N ASN A 44 7.02 -12.54 5.17
CA ASN A 44 5.86 -13.32 5.62
C ASN A 44 4.65 -12.46 6.03
N LEU A 45 4.53 -11.25 5.49
CA LEU A 45 3.37 -10.40 5.65
C LEU A 45 2.40 -10.68 4.49
N GLN A 46 1.16 -11.06 4.83
CA GLN A 46 0.16 -11.41 3.84
C GLN A 46 -0.73 -10.20 3.55
N VAL A 47 -0.98 -9.92 2.26
CA VAL A 47 -1.85 -8.82 1.82
C VAL A 47 -3.25 -8.91 2.43
N ARG A 48 -3.78 -10.12 2.60
CA ARG A 48 -5.09 -10.36 3.25
C ARG A 48 -5.19 -9.84 4.70
N ASN A 49 -4.06 -9.55 5.35
CA ASN A 49 -4.01 -8.98 6.70
C ASN A 49 -3.95 -7.45 6.72
N MET A 50 -3.84 -6.80 5.55
CA MET A 50 -3.83 -5.36 5.41
C MET A 50 -5.17 -4.76 5.86
N ARG A 51 -5.12 -3.58 6.48
CA ARG A 51 -6.33 -2.85 6.96
C ARG A 51 -6.43 -1.44 6.39
N GLY A 52 -5.43 -1.01 5.64
CA GLY A 52 -5.43 0.29 5.00
C GLY A 52 -4.28 0.44 4.03
N GLN A 53 -4.47 1.35 3.10
CA GLN A 53 -3.52 1.73 2.07
C GLN A 53 -3.51 3.25 1.95
N GLY A 54 -2.36 3.87 2.24
CA GLY A 54 -2.22 5.33 2.32
C GLY A 54 -1.26 5.86 1.26
N TYR A 55 -1.78 6.59 0.28
CA TYR A 55 -1.00 7.21 -0.79
C TYR A 55 -1.79 8.32 -1.49
N ASP A 56 -1.16 9.02 -2.45
CA ASP A 56 -1.72 10.20 -3.10
C ASP A 56 -2.90 9.91 -4.05
N GLY A 57 -3.41 10.98 -4.65
CA GLY A 57 -4.57 10.97 -5.53
C GLY A 57 -4.26 10.74 -7.01
N ALA A 58 -3.05 10.34 -7.39
CA ALA A 58 -2.73 10.08 -8.79
C ALA A 58 -3.60 8.95 -9.36
N SER A 59 -3.88 8.96 -10.66
CA SER A 59 -4.84 8.03 -11.30
C SER A 59 -4.44 6.55 -11.17
N ASN A 60 -3.13 6.27 -11.25
CA ASN A 60 -2.54 4.95 -10.98
C ASN A 60 -2.62 4.55 -9.49
N MET A 61 -2.87 5.48 -8.58
CA MET A 61 -3.02 5.20 -7.15
C MET A 61 -4.50 5.07 -6.77
N ARG A 62 -5.29 6.14 -6.96
CA ARG A 62 -6.70 6.22 -6.56
C ARG A 62 -7.71 5.71 -7.60
N GLY A 63 -7.27 5.24 -8.77
CA GLY A 63 -8.19 4.76 -9.81
C GLY A 63 -9.12 3.65 -9.30
N ILE A 64 -10.41 3.74 -9.63
CA ILE A 64 -11.44 2.80 -9.13
C ILE A 64 -11.46 1.44 -9.84
N TYR A 65 -10.91 1.37 -11.06
CA TYR A 65 -10.88 0.13 -11.86
C TYR A 65 -9.48 -0.46 -11.92
N ASN A 66 -8.49 0.36 -12.29
CA ASN A 66 -7.10 -0.08 -12.51
C ASN A 66 -6.12 0.68 -11.61
N GLY A 67 -6.59 1.41 -10.60
CA GLY A 67 -5.70 2.05 -9.63
C GLY A 67 -5.16 1.03 -8.63
N LEU A 68 -4.02 1.35 -8.01
CA LEU A 68 -3.44 0.54 -6.96
C LEU A 68 -4.46 0.21 -5.87
N GLN A 69 -5.36 1.16 -5.57
CA GLN A 69 -6.42 0.94 -4.59
C GLN A 69 -7.38 -0.17 -4.98
N ALA A 70 -7.79 -0.23 -6.24
CA ALA A 70 -8.74 -1.21 -6.73
C ALA A 70 -8.09 -2.60 -6.71
N LEU A 71 -6.84 -2.67 -7.18
CA LEU A 71 -6.11 -3.94 -7.26
C LEU A 71 -5.85 -4.56 -5.87
N PHE A 72 -5.57 -3.77 -4.84
CA PHE A 72 -5.45 -4.29 -3.48
C PHE A 72 -6.79 -4.61 -2.84
N LEU A 73 -7.86 -3.87 -3.17
CA LEU A 73 -9.22 -4.16 -2.67
C LEU A 73 -9.77 -5.48 -3.23
N GLU A 74 -9.41 -5.86 -4.47
CA GLU A 74 -9.75 -7.17 -5.04
C GLU A 74 -9.19 -8.33 -4.22
N GLU A 75 -7.99 -8.17 -3.65
CA GLU A 75 -7.31 -9.20 -2.86
C GLU A 75 -7.62 -9.11 -1.37
N CYS A 76 -7.83 -7.89 -0.86
CA CYS A 76 -8.18 -7.59 0.52
C CYS A 76 -9.26 -6.49 0.58
N PRO A 77 -10.56 -6.88 0.62
CA PRO A 77 -11.67 -5.92 0.65
C PRO A 77 -11.69 -4.97 1.86
N TYR A 78 -10.91 -5.29 2.90
CA TYR A 78 -10.80 -4.50 4.13
C TYR A 78 -9.59 -3.55 4.15
N ALA A 79 -8.83 -3.46 3.04
CA ALA A 79 -7.70 -2.53 2.91
C ALA A 79 -8.20 -1.15 2.46
N TYR A 80 -8.75 -0.37 3.39
CA TYR A 80 -9.34 0.94 3.08
C TYR A 80 -8.32 1.94 2.53
N TYR A 81 -8.68 2.62 1.44
CA TYR A 81 -7.90 3.73 0.90
C TYR A 81 -8.01 4.98 1.78
N VAL A 82 -6.84 5.56 2.06
CA VAL A 82 -6.71 6.85 2.75
C VAL A 82 -5.91 7.79 1.85
N HIS A 83 -6.57 8.87 1.42
CA HIS A 83 -5.95 9.88 0.58
C HIS A 83 -4.86 10.67 1.33
N CYS A 84 -3.69 10.81 0.71
CA CYS A 84 -2.61 11.62 1.26
C CYS A 84 -2.95 13.11 1.25
N PHE A 85 -3.28 13.67 2.42
CA PHE A 85 -3.65 15.09 2.56
C PHE A 85 -2.51 16.07 2.26
N ALA A 86 -1.25 15.62 2.29
CA ALA A 86 -0.11 16.45 1.92
C ALA A 86 -0.02 16.69 0.41
N HIS A 87 -0.67 15.85 -0.40
CA HIS A 87 -0.64 15.93 -1.86
C HIS A 87 -2.08 16.10 -2.40
N ARG A 88 -2.57 17.34 -2.31
CA ARG A 88 -3.90 17.73 -2.81
C ARG A 88 -3.74 18.37 -4.19
N LEU A 89 -3.89 17.57 -5.23
CA LEU A 89 -4.13 18.03 -6.60
C LEU A 89 -5.63 17.97 -6.90
#